data_AF-A0A920H5P2-F1
#
_entry.id   AF-A0A920H5P2-F1
#
_cell.length_a   1.000
_cell.length_b   1.000
_cell.length_c   1.000
_cell.angle_alpha   90.00
_cell.angle_beta   90.00
_cell.angle_gamma   90.00
#
_symmetry.space_group_name_H-M   'P 1'
#
loop_
_entity.id
_entity.type
_entity.pdbx_description
1 polymer ?
#
loop_
_entity_poly.entity_id
_entity_poly.type
_entity_poly.pdbx_seq_one_letter_code
_entity_poly.pdbx_strand_id
1 'polypeptide(L)'
;MKDAYLLLSNNECLKGVSIGYSGSTFGELVFNTSITGYQEIISDPSYKNQIITFTYPHIGNVGFNINDYEANGTYVSGVVVNQLPTNPSNWRSESSFRGLFN
;
A
#
# COMPACT_ATOMS: atom_id res chain seq x y z
N MET A 1 -12.15 -13.66 -1.13
CA MET A 1 -11.61 -12.31 -0.84
C MET A 1 -12.47 -11.70 0.25
N LYS A 2 -11.89 -10.98 1.23
CA LYS A 2 -12.65 -10.33 2.31
C LYS A 2 -12.96 -8.90 1.93
N ASP A 3 -14.14 -8.43 2.29
CA ASP A 3 -14.51 -7.02 2.14
C ASP A 3 -13.62 -6.13 3.04
N ALA A 4 -13.33 -4.93 2.56
CA ALA A 4 -12.69 -3.86 3.31
C ALA A 4 -13.45 -2.54 3.09
N TYR A 5 -13.35 -1.61 4.04
CA TYR A 5 -14.04 -0.33 3.99
C TYR A 5 -13.07 0.79 4.36
N LEU A 6 -13.00 1.83 3.53
CA LEU A 6 -12.34 3.09 3.87
C LEU A 6 -13.41 4.08 4.32
N LEU A 7 -13.37 4.45 5.60
CA LEU A 7 -14.29 5.39 6.23
C LEU A 7 -13.61 6.75 6.35
N LEU A 8 -14.24 7.79 5.81
CA LEU A 8 -13.73 9.15 5.86
C LEU A 8 -14.47 9.97 6.93
N SER A 9 -13.81 11.01 7.42
CA SER A 9 -14.37 11.89 8.48
C SER A 9 -15.64 12.63 8.05
N ASN A 10 -15.88 12.79 6.75
CA ASN A 10 -17.10 13.34 6.17
C ASN A 10 -18.26 12.32 6.06
N ASN A 11 -18.12 11.13 6.68
CA ASN A 11 -19.03 9.99 6.60
C ASN A 11 -19.12 9.30 5.23
N GLU A 12 -18.24 9.62 4.28
CA GLU A 12 -18.12 8.81 3.07
C GLU A 12 -17.53 7.44 3.40
N CYS A 13 -18.09 6.41 2.78
CA CYS A 13 -17.67 5.03 2.94
C CYS A 13 -17.40 4.43 1.57
N LEU A 14 -16.14 4.06 1.34
CA LEU A 14 -15.70 3.43 0.10
C LEU A 14 -15.49 1.94 0.37
N LYS A 15 -16.29 1.10 -0.28
CA LYS A 15 -16.13 -0.36 -0.22
C LYS A 15 -15.02 -0.80 -1.17
N GLY A 16 -14.15 -1.67 -0.67
CA GLY A 16 -13.08 -2.29 -1.44
C GLY A 16 -12.85 -3.74 -1.03
N VAL A 17 -11.70 -4.27 -1.44
CA VAL A 17 -11.27 -5.63 -1.16
C VAL A 17 -10.01 -5.58 -0.32
N SER A 18 -9.97 -6.37 0.76
CA SER A 18 -8.76 -6.53 1.56
C SER A 18 -7.70 -7.32 0.78
N ILE A 19 -6.51 -6.73 0.65
CA ILE A 19 -5.35 -7.32 -0.07
C ILE A 19 -4.15 -7.61 0.83
N GLY A 20 -4.16 -7.14 2.09
CA GLY A 20 -3.05 -7.26 3.03
C GLY A 20 -3.51 -7.77 4.40
N TYR A 21 -2.94 -7.19 5.45
CA TYR A 21 -3.24 -7.54 6.84
C TYR A 21 -4.75 -7.47 7.18
N SER A 22 -5.23 -8.42 7.98
CA SER A 22 -6.61 -8.44 8.48
C SER A 22 -6.71 -7.66 9.79
N GLY A 23 -7.37 -6.51 9.77
CA GLY A 23 -7.61 -5.68 10.95
C GLY A 23 -8.18 -4.32 10.58
N SER A 24 -8.17 -3.40 11.53
CA SER A 24 -8.48 -1.99 11.31
C SER A 24 -7.28 -1.12 11.67
N THR A 25 -7.18 0.01 10.98
CA THR A 25 -6.13 1.00 11.16
C THR A 25 -6.75 2.39 10.99
N PHE A 26 -6.10 3.39 11.56
CA PHE A 26 -6.53 4.78 11.49
C PHE A 26 -5.34 5.65 11.10
N GLY A 27 -5.60 6.70 10.35
CA GLY A 27 -4.56 7.63 9.93
C GLY A 27 -5.13 8.76 9.07
N GLU A 28 -4.28 9.75 8.81
CA GLU A 28 -4.58 10.81 7.85
C GLU A 28 -4.56 10.22 6.42
N LEU A 29 -5.64 10.42 5.67
CA LEU A 29 -5.66 10.01 4.27
C LEU A 29 -4.89 11.02 3.43
N VAL A 30 -3.82 10.56 2.79
CA VAL A 30 -3.00 11.37 1.87
C VAL A 30 -2.99 10.71 0.49
N PHE A 31 -2.61 11.46 -0.54
CA PHE A 31 -2.39 10.89 -1.87
C PHE A 31 -0.96 11.12 -2.35
N ASN A 32 -0.43 10.17 -3.12
CA ASN A 32 0.89 10.28 -3.74
C ASN A 32 0.77 10.04 -5.25
N THR A 33 1.38 10.94 -6.04
CA THR A 33 1.32 10.94 -7.51
C THR A 33 2.43 10.15 -8.18
N SER A 34 3.30 9.52 -7.40
CA SER A 34 4.38 8.69 -7.91
C SER A 34 3.83 7.47 -8.64
N ILE A 35 4.40 7.21 -9.81
CA ILE A 35 4.00 6.11 -10.70
C ILE A 35 4.84 4.84 -10.39
N THR A 36 6.02 5.03 -9.80
CA THR A 36 6.98 3.99 -9.41
C THR A 36 7.47 4.25 -7.99
N GLY A 37 8.26 3.32 -7.44
CA GLY A 37 8.88 3.52 -6.12
C GLY A 37 7.90 3.37 -4.95
N TYR A 38 6.86 2.55 -5.10
CA TYR A 38 5.84 2.40 -4.07
C TYR A 38 6.39 1.76 -2.78
N GLN A 39 7.44 0.94 -2.87
CA GLN A 39 8.00 0.27 -1.71
C GLN A 39 8.79 1.25 -0.83
N GLU A 40 9.60 2.08 -1.48
CA GLU A 40 10.34 3.19 -0.88
C GLU A 40 9.37 4.12 -0.16
N ILE A 41 8.26 4.49 -0.81
CA ILE A 41 7.19 5.32 -0.23
C ILE A 41 6.51 4.65 0.98
N ILE A 42 6.19 3.35 0.89
CA ILE A 42 5.53 2.60 1.97
C ILE A 42 6.43 2.45 3.21
N SER A 43 7.74 2.39 2.98
CA SER A 43 8.77 2.25 4.02
C SER A 43 9.34 3.56 4.54
N ASP A 44 9.00 4.70 3.95
CA ASP A 44 9.45 6.01 4.42
C ASP A 44 8.79 6.36 5.78
N PRO A 45 9.58 6.61 6.85
CA PRO A 45 9.07 7.00 8.17
C PRO A 45 8.17 8.25 8.19
N SER A 46 8.26 9.10 7.15
CA SER A 46 7.45 10.31 6.99
C SER A 46 5.95 10.01 6.85
N TYR A 47 5.59 8.80 6.41
CA TYR A 47 4.19 8.35 6.26
C TYR A 47 3.61 7.68 7.52
N LYS A 48 4.31 7.76 8.65
CA LYS A 48 3.78 7.23 9.92
C LYS A 48 2.43 7.87 10.26
N ASN A 49 1.47 7.05 10.68
CA ASN A 49 0.09 7.46 10.97
C ASN A 49 -0.69 7.99 9.75
N GLN A 50 -0.23 7.70 8.53
CA GLN A 50 -0.92 8.09 7.30
C GLN A 50 -1.40 6.86 6.53
N ILE A 51 -2.49 7.02 5.81
CA ILE A 51 -3.01 6.05 4.84
C ILE A 51 -2.76 6.63 3.45
N ILE A 52 -1.93 5.97 2.65
CA ILE A 52 -1.55 6.49 1.33
C ILE A 52 -2.53 5.98 0.28
N THR A 53 -3.08 6.89 -0.51
CA THR A 53 -3.79 6.59 -1.75
C THR A 53 -2.86 6.84 -2.93
N PHE A 54 -2.47 5.79 -3.64
CA PHE A 54 -1.69 5.96 -4.87
C PHE A 54 -2.60 6.36 -6.03
N THR A 55 -2.22 7.39 -6.78
CA THR A 55 -2.99 7.79 -7.97
C THR A 55 -2.74 6.86 -9.15
N TYR A 56 -1.57 6.21 -9.21
CA TYR A 56 -1.29 5.21 -10.24
C TYR A 56 -2.03 3.90 -9.94
N PRO A 57 -2.80 3.33 -10.88
CA PRO A 57 -3.70 2.22 -10.58
C PRO A 57 -2.98 0.89 -10.30
N HIS A 58 -1.85 0.61 -10.95
CA HIS A 58 -1.17 -0.69 -10.91
C HIS A 58 -0.01 -0.71 -9.92
N ILE A 59 -0.32 -0.71 -8.64
CA ILE A 59 0.67 -0.86 -7.57
C ILE A 59 0.98 -2.35 -7.34
N GLY A 60 2.27 -2.66 -7.13
CA GLY A 60 2.73 -4.04 -6.91
C GLY A 60 3.26 -4.77 -8.14
N ASN A 61 3.30 -4.11 -9.31
CA ASN A 61 3.74 -4.69 -10.58
C ASN A 61 5.20 -5.21 -10.59
N VAL A 62 6.06 -4.70 -9.70
CA VAL A 62 7.46 -5.14 -9.55
C VAL A 62 7.72 -5.96 -8.29
N GLY A 63 6.68 -6.31 -7.53
CA GLY A 63 6.81 -7.08 -6.29
C GLY A 63 7.43 -6.27 -5.16
N PHE A 64 8.22 -6.91 -4.30
CA PHE A 64 9.09 -6.22 -3.35
C PHE A 64 10.44 -6.92 -3.25
N ASN A 65 11.45 -6.23 -2.73
CA ASN A 65 12.77 -6.78 -2.41
C ASN A 65 13.42 -6.04 -1.25
N ILE A 66 14.38 -6.64 -0.57
CA ILE A 66 14.98 -6.02 0.61
C ILE A 66 15.70 -4.68 0.33
N ASN A 67 16.17 -4.44 -0.89
CA ASN A 67 17.01 -3.27 -1.21
C ASN A 67 16.22 -1.97 -1.46
N ASP A 68 14.91 -2.06 -1.72
CA ASP A 68 14.05 -0.89 -1.99
C ASP A 68 13.31 -0.42 -0.71
N TYR A 69 13.76 -0.85 0.47
CA TYR A 69 13.32 -0.29 1.75
C TYR A 69 14.13 0.96 2.10
N GLU A 70 13.46 2.09 2.35
CA GLU A 70 14.08 3.32 2.85
C GLU A 70 14.36 3.28 4.37
N ALA A 71 13.72 2.35 5.09
CA ALA A 71 13.92 2.14 6.51
C ALA A 71 13.64 0.67 6.91
N ASN A 72 13.81 0.34 8.19
CA ASN A 72 13.79 -1.04 8.70
C ASN A 72 12.41 -1.76 8.65
N GLY A 73 11.46 -1.27 7.85
CA GLY A 73 10.14 -1.88 7.67
C GLY A 73 9.13 -0.94 7.03
N THR A 74 7.86 -1.33 7.12
CA THR A 74 6.72 -0.55 6.66
C THR A 74 6.28 0.44 7.75
N TYR A 75 6.18 1.74 7.41
CA TYR A 75 5.80 2.78 8.36
C TYR A 75 4.39 3.34 8.12
N VAL A 76 3.86 3.17 6.91
CA VAL A 76 2.51 3.61 6.55
C VAL A 76 1.46 2.84 7.36
N SER A 77 0.39 3.52 7.78
CA SER A 77 -0.74 2.91 8.50
C SER A 77 -1.65 2.08 7.60
N GLY A 78 -1.69 2.38 6.31
CA GLY A 78 -2.47 1.63 5.32
C GLY A 78 -2.23 2.13 3.89
N VAL A 79 -2.62 1.32 2.91
CA VAL A 79 -2.48 1.65 1.49
C VAL A 79 -3.80 1.42 0.77
N VAL A 80 -4.18 2.39 -0.07
CA VAL A 80 -5.37 2.37 -0.92
C VAL A 80 -4.92 2.39 -2.38
N VAL A 81 -5.39 1.42 -3.15
CA VAL A 81 -5.05 1.23 -4.57
C VAL A 81 -6.32 1.03 -5.38
N ASN A 82 -6.28 1.43 -6.65
CA ASN A 82 -7.42 1.30 -7.56
C ASN A 82 -7.57 -0.13 -8.08
N GLN A 83 -6.47 -0.77 -8.48
CA GLN A 83 -6.49 -2.13 -9.02
C GLN A 83 -5.88 -3.13 -8.06
N LEU A 84 -6.39 -4.37 -8.10
CA LEU A 84 -5.76 -5.47 -7.37
C LEU A 84 -4.34 -5.69 -7.91
N PRO A 85 -3.34 -5.85 -7.03
CA PRO A 85 -1.99 -6.19 -7.45
C PRO A 85 -1.99 -7.48 -8.26
N THR A 86 -1.35 -7.44 -9.42
CA THR A 86 -1.10 -8.61 -10.26
C THR A 86 0.15 -9.34 -9.78
N ASN A 87 0.46 -10.49 -10.40
CA ASN A 87 1.76 -11.13 -10.18
C ASN A 87 2.88 -10.18 -10.59
N PRO A 88 3.96 -10.10 -9.81
CA PRO A 88 5.07 -9.20 -10.12
C PRO A 88 5.85 -9.68 -11.34
N SER A 89 6.37 -8.74 -12.11
CA SER A 89 7.23 -9.01 -13.26
C SER A 89 8.45 -8.09 -13.22
N ASN A 90 9.41 -8.44 -12.38
CA ASN A 90 10.69 -7.75 -12.26
C ASN A 90 11.76 -8.74 -11.82
N TRP A 91 12.96 -8.66 -12.42
CA TRP A 91 14.07 -9.56 -12.09
C TRP A 91 14.56 -9.40 -10.65
N ARG A 92 14.30 -8.25 -10.01
CA ARG A 92 14.63 -7.97 -8.60
C ARG A 92 13.55 -8.45 -7.64
N SER A 93 12.38 -8.87 -8.11
CA SER A 93 11.25 -9.24 -7.24
C SER A 93 11.60 -10.48 -6.40
N GLU A 94 11.58 -10.34 -5.08
CA GLU A 94 11.77 -11.46 -4.14
C GLU A 94 10.43 -12.11 -3.78
N SER A 95 9.35 -11.32 -3.71
CA SER A 95 7.99 -11.83 -3.48
C SER A 95 6.93 -10.82 -3.93
N SER A 96 5.66 -11.21 -3.83
CA SER A 96 4.52 -10.38 -4.25
C SER A 96 4.29 -9.20 -3.33
N PHE A 97 3.64 -8.15 -3.83
CA PHE A 97 3.26 -6.95 -3.07
C PHE A 97 2.59 -7.24 -1.72
N ARG A 98 1.80 -8.31 -1.62
CA ARG A 98 1.12 -8.69 -0.36
C ARG A 98 2.10 -9.00 0.77
N GLY A 99 3.30 -9.46 0.45
CA GLY A 99 4.33 -9.78 1.43
C GLY A 99 4.86 -8.57 2.19
N LEU A 100 4.64 -7.34 1.71
CA LEU A 100 4.99 -6.10 2.42
C LEU A 100 4.17 -5.87 3.71
N PHE A 101 3.03 -6.55 3.85
CA PHE A 101 2.08 -6.34 4.95
C PHE A 101 1.89 -7.58 5.83
N ASN A 102 2.75 -8.59 5.68
CA ASN A 102 2.73 -9.82 6.47
C ASN A 102 3.72 -9.77 7.62
#